data_AF-A0A7S0MX39-F1
#
_entry.id   AF-A0A7S0MX39-F1
#
_cell.length_a   1.000
_cell.length_b   1.000
_cell.length_c   1.000
_cell.angle_alpha   90.00
_cell.angle_beta   90.00
_cell.angle_gamma   90.00
#
_symmetry.space_group_name_H-M   'P 1'
#
loop_
_entity.id
_entity.type
_entity.pdbx_description
1 polymer ?
#
loop_
_entity_poly.entity_id
_entity_poly.type
_entity_poly.pdbx_seq_one_letter_code
_entity_poly.pdbx_strand_id
1 'polypeptide(L)'
;STPEWTPARLRSINARFANASPQEVLNWADKTFSKWAQITSFGPTGMVILDQMSKMQLLPRVPVVTIDTLHLFPETYALVKQVQMHYDPKLDDLHTYKPQNASDLATFDLTYGSLLWQANPERYGYLTKVEPTQRALKELGLQAWVTGRRR
;
A
#
# COMPACT_ATOMS: atom_id res chain seq x y z
N SER A 1 5.26 12.72 -21.96
CA SER A 1 6.66 12.37 -21.69
C SER A 1 6.83 12.21 -20.19
N THR A 2 7.28 11.05 -19.70
CA THR A 2 7.54 10.86 -18.27
C THR A 2 8.67 11.81 -17.86
N PRO A 3 8.48 12.66 -16.83
CA PRO A 3 9.53 13.57 -16.41
C PRO A 3 10.79 12.81 -15.97
N GLU A 4 11.96 13.31 -16.34
CA GLU A 4 13.23 12.76 -15.87
C GLU A 4 13.38 13.02 -14.36
N TRP A 5 13.55 11.95 -13.58
CA TRP A 5 13.65 11.98 -12.12
C TRP A 5 15.09 12.18 -11.64
N THR A 6 15.71 13.30 -11.99
CA THR A 6 17.09 13.59 -11.59
C THR A 6 17.20 13.87 -10.07
N PRO A 7 18.36 13.59 -9.43
CA PRO A 7 18.55 13.87 -8.01
C PRO A 7 18.28 15.34 -7.62
N ALA A 8 18.64 16.29 -8.49
CA ALA A 8 18.37 17.72 -8.27
C ALA A 8 16.87 18.03 -8.25
N ARG A 9 16.11 17.43 -9.17
CA ARG A 9 14.66 17.56 -9.22
C ARG A 9 14.00 16.95 -7.99
N LEU A 10 14.42 15.75 -7.58
CA LEU A 10 13.90 15.09 -6.38
C LEU A 10 14.15 15.94 -5.12
N ARG A 11 15.33 16.56 -4.98
CA ARG A 11 15.60 17.50 -3.88
C ARG A 11 14.66 18.70 -3.89
N SER A 12 14.44 19.30 -5.06
CA SER A 12 13.51 20.43 -5.20
C SER A 12 12.06 20.06 -4.85
N ILE A 13 11.59 18.89 -5.30
CA ILE A 13 10.26 18.35 -4.95
C ILE A 13 10.17 18.12 -3.44
N ASN A 14 11.16 17.47 -2.83
CA ASN A 14 11.17 17.22 -1.39
C ASN A 14 11.17 18.52 -0.57
N ALA A 15 11.90 19.54 -1.01
CA ALA A 15 11.91 20.85 -0.36
C ALA A 15 10.54 21.54 -0.48
N ARG A 16 9.93 21.51 -1.67
CA ARG A 16 8.59 22.07 -1.91
C ARG A 16 7.53 21.44 -1.01
N PHE A 17 7.54 20.12 -0.85
CA PHE A 17 6.52 19.40 -0.07
C PHE A 17 6.86 19.23 1.40
N ALA A 18 7.97 19.82 1.90
CA ALA A 18 8.40 19.67 3.28
C ALA A 18 7.33 20.11 4.31
N ASN A 19 6.54 21.14 3.96
CA ASN A 19 5.47 21.70 4.79
C ASN A 19 4.10 21.61 4.12
N ALA A 20 3.96 20.79 3.07
CA ALA A 20 2.70 20.67 2.36
C ALA A 20 1.70 19.82 3.14
N SER A 21 0.43 20.16 2.98
CA SER A 21 -0.67 19.33 3.46
C SER A 21 -0.74 17.99 2.70
N PRO A 22 -1.30 16.93 3.30
CA PRO A 22 -1.53 15.67 2.61
C PRO A 22 -2.30 15.85 1.29
N GLN A 23 -3.29 16.74 1.26
CA GLN A 23 -4.12 17.01 0.09
C GLN A 23 -3.31 17.62 -1.06
N GLU A 24 -2.37 18.51 -0.77
CA GLU A 24 -1.47 19.08 -1.79
C GLU A 24 -0.56 18.00 -2.39
N VAL A 25 -0.04 17.10 -1.57
CA VAL A 25 0.79 15.97 -2.04
C VAL A 25 -0.03 15.01 -2.89
N LEU A 26 -1.24 14.64 -2.45
CA LEU A 26 -2.14 13.74 -3.18
C LEU A 26 -2.57 14.34 -4.52
N ASN A 27 -2.95 15.62 -4.55
CA ASN A 27 -3.31 16.32 -5.78
C ASN A 27 -2.12 16.44 -6.74
N TRP A 28 -0.91 16.63 -6.22
CA TRP A 28 0.29 16.62 -7.05
C TRP A 28 0.56 15.24 -7.63
N ALA A 29 0.45 14.18 -6.81
CA ALA A 29 0.62 12.80 -7.28
C ALA A 29 -0.36 12.47 -8.40
N ASP A 30 -1.64 12.81 -8.23
CA ASP A 30 -2.71 12.56 -9.22
C ASP A 30 -2.49 13.30 -10.54
N LYS A 31 -1.90 14.49 -10.50
CA LYS A 31 -1.53 15.25 -11.72
C LYS A 31 -0.24 14.77 -12.38
N THR A 32 0.63 14.08 -11.63
CA THR A 32 1.99 13.75 -12.07
C THR A 32 2.10 12.32 -12.58
N PHE A 33 1.40 11.39 -11.94
CA PHE A 33 1.45 9.96 -12.24
C PHE A 33 0.11 9.51 -12.80
N SER A 34 0.13 8.92 -14.00
CA SER A 34 -1.09 8.37 -14.61
C SER A 34 -1.57 7.10 -13.91
N LYS A 35 -0.66 6.41 -13.21
CA LYS A 35 -0.96 5.22 -12.40
C LYS A 35 -0.22 5.31 -11.08
N TRP A 36 -0.95 5.54 -10.00
CA TRP A 36 -0.43 5.52 -8.64
C TRP A 36 -1.46 4.88 -7.70
N ALA A 37 -1.01 4.46 -6.52
CA ALA A 37 -1.86 3.80 -5.54
C ALA A 37 -1.55 4.27 -4.11
N GLN A 38 -2.47 4.00 -3.19
CA GLN A 38 -2.14 3.92 -1.78
C GLN A 38 -1.78 2.48 -1.43
N ILE A 39 -0.63 2.26 -0.78
CA ILE A 39 -0.31 0.98 -0.14
C ILE A 39 -0.44 1.17 1.38
N THR A 40 -1.34 0.44 2.01
CA THR A 40 -1.71 0.65 3.42
C THR A 40 -1.85 -0.66 4.18
N SER A 41 -1.47 -0.63 5.45
CA SER A 41 -1.78 -1.67 6.44
C SER A 41 -2.90 -1.23 7.38
N PHE A 42 -3.67 -0.21 6.99
CA PHE A 42 -4.77 0.40 7.76
C PHE A 42 -4.37 0.93 9.16
N GLY A 43 -3.08 1.26 9.35
CA GLY A 43 -2.65 2.02 10.52
C GLY A 43 -3.20 3.46 10.48
N PRO A 44 -3.14 4.21 11.61
CA PRO A 44 -3.79 5.52 11.73
C PRO A 44 -3.44 6.51 10.60
N THR A 45 -2.15 6.61 10.24
CA THR A 45 -1.72 7.50 9.15
C THR A 45 -2.21 7.03 7.78
N GLY A 46 -2.27 5.72 7.55
CA GLY A 46 -2.87 5.16 6.34
C GLY A 46 -4.36 5.47 6.24
N MET A 47 -5.08 5.39 7.36
CA MET A 47 -6.50 5.74 7.44
C MET A 47 -6.75 7.21 7.14
N VAL A 48 -5.89 8.11 7.64
CA VAL A 48 -5.99 9.55 7.30
C VAL A 48 -5.82 9.77 5.81
N ILE A 49 -4.85 9.13 5.17
CA ILE A 49 -4.63 9.24 3.71
C ILE A 49 -5.85 8.71 2.94
N LEU A 50 -6.37 7.56 3.34
CA LEU A 50 -7.55 6.93 2.72
C LEU A 50 -8.78 7.84 2.82
N ASP A 51 -9.00 8.45 3.99
CA ASP A 51 -10.07 9.41 4.22
C ASP A 51 -9.93 10.67 3.34
N GLN A 52 -8.71 11.21 3.22
CA GLN A 52 -8.45 12.33 2.31
C GLN A 52 -8.71 11.92 0.85
N MET A 53 -8.28 10.73 0.44
CA MET A 53 -8.57 10.21 -0.90
C MET A 53 -10.07 10.07 -1.16
N SER A 54 -10.85 9.62 -0.16
CA SER A 54 -12.32 9.57 -0.25
C SER A 54 -12.95 10.94 -0.45
N LYS A 55 -12.52 11.94 0.34
CA LYS A 55 -13.00 13.33 0.26
C LYS A 55 -12.64 14.00 -1.07
N MET A 56 -11.48 13.66 -1.62
CA MET A 56 -11.00 14.12 -2.92
C MET A 56 -11.55 13.29 -4.11
N GLN A 57 -12.46 12.34 -3.85
CA GLN A 57 -13.08 11.48 -4.86
C GLN A 57 -12.05 10.66 -5.66
N LEU A 58 -10.94 10.27 -5.02
CA LEU A 58 -9.85 9.51 -5.63
C LEU A 58 -10.11 8.01 -5.60
N LEU A 59 -10.79 7.48 -4.57
CA LEU A 59 -10.97 6.03 -4.37
C LEU A 59 -11.58 5.29 -5.58
N PRO A 60 -12.55 5.85 -6.34
CA PRO A 60 -13.09 5.14 -7.50
C PRO A 60 -12.11 4.92 -8.66
N ARG A 61 -10.96 5.62 -8.68
CA ARG A 61 -9.98 5.54 -9.78
C ARG A 61 -8.54 5.28 -9.33
N VAL A 62 -8.23 5.47 -8.06
CA VAL A 62 -6.90 5.28 -7.48
C VAL A 62 -6.93 4.00 -6.64
N PRO A 63 -6.20 2.94 -7.06
CA PRO A 63 -6.14 1.70 -6.31
C PRO A 63 -5.70 1.87 -4.86
N VAL A 64 -6.34 1.12 -3.98
CA VAL A 64 -5.88 0.91 -2.62
C VAL A 64 -5.41 -0.54 -2.53
N VAL A 65 -4.18 -0.72 -2.05
CA VAL A 65 -3.52 -2.01 -1.94
C VAL A 65 -3.23 -2.30 -0.47
N THR A 66 -3.57 -3.51 -0.03
CA THR A 66 -3.16 -4.05 1.26
C THR A 66 -2.36 -5.33 1.07
N ILE A 67 -1.34 -5.52 1.92
CA ILE A 67 -0.51 -6.72 1.93
C ILE A 67 -0.96 -7.60 3.10
N ASP A 68 -1.61 -8.71 2.78
CA ASP A 68 -1.99 -9.72 3.74
C ASP A 68 -0.82 -10.69 3.94
N THR A 69 -0.10 -10.50 5.04
CA THR A 69 1.04 -11.34 5.42
C THR A 69 0.65 -12.76 5.83
N LEU A 70 -0.65 -13.08 5.94
CA LEU A 70 -1.21 -14.30 6.51
C LEU A 70 -1.02 -14.45 8.04
N HIS A 71 -0.34 -13.48 8.65
CA HIS A 71 -0.01 -13.45 10.09
C HIS A 71 -0.57 -12.18 10.76
N LEU A 72 -1.56 -11.52 10.14
CA LEU A 72 -2.19 -10.34 10.72
C LEU A 72 -3.07 -10.75 11.90
N PHE A 73 -3.22 -9.85 12.86
CA PHE A 73 -4.16 -10.06 13.96
C PHE A 73 -5.61 -10.14 13.43
N PRO A 74 -6.49 -10.98 14.03
CA PRO A 74 -7.90 -11.05 13.67
C PRO A 74 -8.61 -9.68 13.63
N GLU A 75 -8.26 -8.80 14.55
CA GLU A 75 -8.73 -7.42 14.65
C GLU A 75 -8.36 -6.59 13.42
N THR A 76 -7.20 -6.88 12.80
CA THR A 76 -6.78 -6.22 11.56
C THR A 76 -7.69 -6.63 10.41
N TYR A 77 -8.01 -7.92 10.28
CA TYR A 77 -8.97 -8.39 9.25
C TYR A 77 -10.36 -7.82 9.48
N ALA A 78 -10.82 -7.73 10.74
CA ALA A 78 -12.08 -7.10 11.10
C ALA A 78 -12.09 -5.61 10.72
N LEU A 79 -11.00 -4.89 11.02
CA LEU A 79 -10.83 -3.49 10.63
C LEU A 79 -10.87 -3.31 9.12
N VAL A 80 -10.17 -4.14 8.33
CA VAL A 80 -10.20 -4.06 6.86
C VAL A 80 -11.63 -4.17 6.34
N LYS A 81 -12.41 -5.13 6.84
CA LYS A 81 -13.83 -5.28 6.46
C LYS A 81 -14.66 -4.06 6.84
N GLN A 82 -14.47 -3.52 8.05
CA GLN A 82 -15.16 -2.29 8.49
C GLN A 82 -14.83 -1.09 7.60
N VAL A 83 -13.57 -0.96 7.20
CA VAL A 83 -13.11 0.12 6.32
C VAL A 83 -13.72 -0.01 4.92
N GLN A 84 -13.75 -1.22 4.34
CA GLN A 84 -14.42 -1.45 3.06
C GLN A 84 -15.90 -1.07 3.12
N MET A 85 -16.63 -1.51 4.15
CA MET A 85 -18.05 -1.15 4.34
C MET A 85 -18.25 0.36 4.56
N HIS A 86 -17.36 1.02 5.29
CA HIS A 86 -17.48 2.45 5.57
C HIS A 86 -17.30 3.32 4.32
N TYR A 87 -16.43 2.90 3.41
CA TYR A 87 -16.14 3.64 2.17
C TYR A 87 -16.90 3.10 0.95
N ASP A 88 -17.80 2.14 1.11
CA ASP A 88 -18.66 1.62 0.05
C ASP A 88 -19.56 2.73 -0.55
N PRO A 89 -19.77 2.79 -1.89
CA PRO A 89 -19.17 1.97 -2.95
C PRO A 89 -17.85 2.53 -3.51
N LYS A 90 -17.25 3.53 -2.84
CA LYS A 90 -16.04 4.20 -3.34
C LYS A 90 -14.79 3.30 -3.24
N LEU A 91 -14.76 2.35 -2.29
CA LEU A 91 -13.68 1.39 -2.06
C LEU A 91 -14.15 -0.05 -2.33
N ASP A 92 -14.77 -0.27 -3.48
CA ASP A 92 -15.28 -1.60 -3.84
C ASP A 92 -14.13 -2.58 -4.17
N ASP A 93 -13.11 -2.12 -4.91
CA ASP A 93 -11.96 -2.93 -5.32
C ASP A 93 -10.72 -2.70 -4.44
N LEU A 94 -10.73 -3.27 -3.22
CA LEU A 94 -9.53 -3.32 -2.37
C LEU A 94 -8.60 -4.46 -2.83
N HIS A 95 -7.46 -4.10 -3.42
CA HIS A 95 -6.49 -5.09 -3.88
C HIS A 95 -5.72 -5.70 -2.71
N THR A 96 -5.97 -6.98 -2.43
CA THR A 96 -5.28 -7.72 -1.37
C THR A 96 -4.23 -8.65 -1.96
N TYR A 97 -2.97 -8.43 -1.62
CA TYR A 97 -1.84 -9.25 -2.06
C TYR A 97 -1.33 -10.12 -0.90
N LYS A 98 -1.19 -11.42 -1.18
CA LYS A 98 -0.67 -12.45 -0.27
C LYS A 98 0.66 -13.01 -0.79
N PRO A 99 1.45 -13.75 0.02
CA PRO A 99 2.61 -14.51 -0.48
C PRO A 99 2.25 -15.35 -1.71
N GLN A 100 3.07 -15.31 -2.77
CA GLN A 100 2.73 -15.88 -4.08
C GLN A 100 2.28 -17.36 -4.06
N ASN A 101 2.87 -18.18 -3.18
CA ASN A 101 2.57 -19.62 -3.10
C ASN A 101 1.80 -20.00 -1.82
N ALA A 102 1.09 -19.07 -1.19
CA ALA A 102 0.24 -19.37 -0.04
C ALA A 102 -1.01 -18.50 0.00
N SER A 103 -2.18 -19.14 0.00
CA SER A 103 -3.49 -18.48 0.15
C SER A 103 -3.88 -18.20 1.60
N ASP A 104 -3.30 -18.96 2.53
CA ASP A 104 -3.62 -18.99 3.95
C ASP A 104 -2.41 -19.44 4.79
N LEU A 105 -2.49 -19.24 6.10
CA LEU A 105 -1.42 -19.55 7.04
C LEU A 105 -1.03 -21.03 7.03
N ALA A 106 -2.01 -21.94 6.91
CA ALA A 106 -1.73 -23.38 6.89
C ALA A 106 -0.87 -23.76 5.67
N THR A 107 -1.19 -23.23 4.50
CA THR A 107 -0.42 -23.44 3.28
C THR A 107 0.96 -22.81 3.38
N PHE A 108 1.08 -21.63 3.99
CA PHE A 108 2.36 -20.98 4.24
C PHE A 108 3.26 -21.84 5.14
N ASP A 109 2.73 -22.34 6.25
CA ASP A 109 3.46 -23.15 7.22
C ASP A 109 3.91 -24.49 6.62
N LEU A 110 3.06 -25.13 5.82
CA LEU A 110 3.42 -26.36 5.09
C LEU A 110 4.52 -26.13 4.06
N THR A 111 4.52 -24.96 3.38
CA THR A 111 5.45 -24.67 2.29
C THR A 111 6.80 -24.17 2.81
N TYR A 112 6.81 -23.38 3.87
CA TYR A 112 7.98 -22.62 4.31
C TYR A 112 8.41 -22.88 5.76
N GLY A 113 7.59 -23.59 6.54
CA GLY A 113 7.81 -23.87 7.95
C GLY A 113 7.18 -22.83 8.88
N SER A 114 6.47 -23.32 9.89
CA SER A 114 5.71 -22.52 10.87
C SER A 114 6.54 -21.68 11.82
N LEU A 115 7.88 -21.65 11.71
CA LEU A 115 8.76 -20.80 12.51
C LEU A 115 9.74 -20.01 11.63
N LEU A 116 9.39 -19.80 10.35
CA LEU A 116 10.28 -19.13 9.39
C LEU A 116 10.73 -17.74 9.89
N TRP A 117 9.87 -17.00 10.58
CA TRP A 117 10.23 -15.68 11.12
C TRP A 117 11.37 -15.72 12.15
N GLN A 118 11.58 -16.85 12.82
CA GLN A 118 12.71 -17.08 13.73
C GLN A 118 13.91 -17.64 12.97
N ALA A 119 13.69 -18.65 12.13
CA ALA A 119 14.76 -19.35 11.44
C ALA A 119 15.44 -18.49 10.37
N ASN A 120 14.68 -17.67 9.64
CA ASN A 120 15.18 -16.77 8.61
C ASN A 120 14.28 -15.52 8.47
N PRO A 121 14.46 -14.51 9.34
CA PRO A 121 13.65 -13.28 9.34
C PRO A 121 13.70 -12.52 8.02
N GLU A 122 14.83 -12.54 7.31
CA GLU A 122 15.00 -11.88 6.01
C GLU A 122 14.10 -12.54 4.96
N ARG A 123 14.16 -13.87 4.84
CA ARG A 123 13.31 -14.64 3.92
C ARG A 123 11.83 -14.48 4.26
N TYR A 124 11.47 -14.49 5.55
CA TYR A 124 10.11 -14.21 5.99
C TYR A 124 9.65 -12.82 5.54
N GLY A 125 10.45 -11.78 5.79
CA GLY A 125 10.16 -10.41 5.36
C GLY A 125 10.02 -10.29 3.85
N TYR A 126 10.88 -10.98 3.10
CA TYR A 126 10.79 -11.01 1.64
C TYR A 126 9.48 -11.63 1.16
N LEU A 127 9.15 -12.85 1.60
CA LEU A 127 7.98 -13.61 1.14
C LEU A 127 6.65 -12.96 1.54
N THR A 128 6.59 -12.37 2.75
CA THR A 128 5.34 -11.82 3.29
C THR A 128 5.11 -10.36 2.97
N LYS A 129 6.15 -9.61 2.60
CA LYS A 129 6.04 -8.14 2.41
C LYS A 129 6.67 -7.67 1.11
N VAL A 130 7.93 -8.02 0.84
CA VAL A 130 8.67 -7.46 -0.31
C VAL A 130 8.11 -7.99 -1.62
N GLU A 131 8.04 -9.32 -1.77
CA GLU A 131 7.53 -9.96 -3.00
C GLU A 131 6.09 -9.55 -3.30
N PRO A 132 5.12 -9.63 -2.36
CA PRO A 132 3.74 -9.24 -2.64
C PRO A 132 3.62 -7.76 -3.03
N THR A 133 4.42 -6.88 -2.41
CA THR A 133 4.45 -5.45 -2.77
C THR A 133 4.99 -5.25 -4.19
N GLN A 134 6.11 -5.89 -4.53
CA GLN A 134 6.71 -5.80 -5.87
C GLN A 134 5.77 -6.33 -6.95
N ARG A 135 5.07 -7.44 -6.66
CA ARG A 135 4.07 -8.00 -7.56
C ARG A 135 2.88 -7.08 -7.74
N ALA A 136 2.35 -6.47 -6.68
CA ALA A 136 1.30 -5.47 -6.77
C ALA A 136 1.69 -4.28 -7.67
N LEU A 137 2.90 -3.74 -7.47
CA LEU A 137 3.42 -2.64 -8.30
C LEU A 137 3.50 -3.02 -9.78
N LYS A 138 3.95 -4.24 -10.08
CA LYS A 138 4.10 -4.76 -11.45
C LYS A 138 2.75 -5.02 -12.13
N GLU A 139 1.86 -5.77 -11.47
CA GLU A 139 0.58 -6.18 -12.04
C GLU A 139 -0.35 -4.99 -12.28
N LEU A 140 -0.35 -4.01 -11.36
CA LEU A 140 -1.14 -2.79 -11.51
C LEU A 140 -0.45 -1.73 -12.41
N GLY A 141 0.83 -1.94 -12.75
CA GLY A 141 1.62 -1.02 -13.57
C GLY A 141 1.81 0.35 -12.91
N LEU A 142 2.03 0.36 -11.59
CA LEU A 142 2.11 1.58 -10.79
C LEU A 142 3.44 2.29 -10.99
N GLN A 143 3.38 3.61 -11.19
CA GLN A 143 4.55 4.49 -11.32
C GLN A 143 4.97 5.07 -9.97
N ALA A 144 4.02 5.20 -9.04
CA ALA A 144 4.23 5.73 -7.70
C ALA A 144 3.25 5.09 -6.71
N TRP A 145 3.59 5.15 -5.43
CA TRP A 145 2.66 4.80 -4.36
C TRP A 145 2.84 5.72 -3.15
N VAL A 146 1.76 5.88 -2.39
CA VAL A 146 1.75 6.63 -1.13
C VAL A 146 1.71 5.64 0.04
N THR A 147 2.45 5.94 1.10
CA THR A 147 2.48 5.16 2.35
C THR A 147 2.22 6.05 3.57
N GLY A 148 1.77 5.46 4.67
CA GLY A 148 1.56 6.15 5.94
C GLY A 148 2.82 6.35 6.80
N ARG A 149 4.02 6.38 6.21
CA ARG A 149 5.27 6.61 6.97
C ARG A 149 5.38 8.08 7.39
N ARG A 150 5.87 8.32 8.61
CA ARG A 150 6.10 9.65 9.18
C ARG A 150 7.54 9.78 9.72
N ARG A 151 8.02 11.02 9.86
CA ARG A 151 9.33 11.33 10.46
C ARG A 151 9.29 11.20 11.98
#